data_AF-A0A4X2JZR1-F1
#
_entry.id   AF-A0A4X2JZR1-F1
#
_cell.length_a   1.000
_cell.length_b   1.000
_cell.length_c   1.000
_cell.angle_alpha   90.00
_cell.angle_beta   90.00
_cell.angle_gamma   90.00
#
_symmetry.space_group_name_H-M   'P 1'
#
loop_
_entity.id
_entity.type
_entity.pdbx_description
1 polymer ?
#
loop_
_entity_poly.entity_id
_entity_poly.type
_entity_poly.pdbx_seq_one_letter_code
_entity_poly.pdbx_strand_id
1 'polypeptide(L)'
;MPTLLQQTPSWDLDSFISKFLQPNREFLGQVSRAVDIICSFMKENCFRNSSTKVLKVVKGGSSAKGTALRGRSDADLVVFLSCFCGFADQGTNRAEIIAEIRAQLEACRREKQFDVKFEISKWENPRVLSFTLTSKTLDHSVDFDVLPAFNALGQLSSGTKPDTQVYIDLINSYNNGGEFSSCFTELQRDFVISRPTKLKSLIRLVKHWYKQVKLPVSPSPDNFLPQSQPPTES
;
A
#
# COMPACT_ATOMS: atom_id res chain seq x y z
N MET A 1 5.67 28.27 1.24
CA MET A 1 6.43 27.20 0.55
C MET A 1 6.40 25.95 1.41
N PRO A 2 6.20 24.73 0.87
CA PRO A 2 6.49 23.53 1.64
C PRO A 2 7.98 23.59 2.01
N THR A 3 8.32 23.59 3.31
CA THR A 3 9.70 23.61 3.74
C THR A 3 10.37 22.34 3.22
N LEU A 4 11.47 22.44 2.47
CA LEU A 4 12.23 21.25 2.12
C LEU A 4 12.81 20.65 3.40
N LEU A 5 12.78 19.32 3.53
CA LEU A 5 13.35 18.64 4.70
C LEU A 5 14.81 19.09 4.95
N GLN A 6 15.60 19.28 3.89
CA GLN A 6 16.99 19.74 3.93
C GLN A 6 17.16 21.17 4.50
N GLN A 7 16.11 22.00 4.42
CA GLN A 7 16.10 23.37 4.92
C GLN A 7 15.42 23.48 6.30
N THR A 8 14.91 22.38 6.84
CA THR A 8 14.23 22.35 8.14
C THR A 8 15.28 22.15 9.24
N PRO A 9 15.43 23.10 10.18
CA PRO A 9 16.33 22.92 11.32
C PRO A 9 15.95 21.71 12.17
N SER A 10 16.93 21.14 12.89
CA SER A 10 16.72 19.93 13.70
C SER A 10 15.62 20.09 14.76
N TRP A 11 15.49 21.27 15.36
CA TRP A 11 14.47 21.58 16.37
C TRP A 11 13.05 21.73 15.80
N ASP A 12 12.90 21.90 14.48
CA ASP A 12 11.61 22.06 13.82
C ASP A 12 11.08 20.78 13.16
N LEU A 13 11.82 19.67 13.25
CA LEU A 13 11.45 18.41 12.59
C LEU A 13 10.10 17.86 13.05
N ASP A 14 9.72 18.05 14.31
CA ASP A 14 8.41 17.62 14.81
C ASP A 14 7.26 18.43 14.19
N SER A 15 7.45 19.75 14.09
CA SER A 15 6.50 20.65 13.44
C SER A 15 6.37 20.29 11.95
N PHE A 16 7.50 20.00 11.30
CA PHE A 16 7.54 19.54 9.91
C PHE A 16 6.75 18.23 9.72
N ILE A 17 6.98 17.22 10.56
CA ILE A 17 6.26 15.95 10.50
C ILE A 17 4.74 16.17 10.67
N SER A 18 4.34 16.94 11.69
CA SER A 18 2.92 17.17 11.98
C SER A 18 2.20 17.92 10.87
N LYS A 19 2.83 18.93 10.26
CA LYS A 19 2.20 19.79 9.25
C LYS A 19 2.20 19.17 7.86
N PHE A 20 3.30 18.49 7.49
CA PHE A 20 3.52 18.08 6.10
C PHE A 20 3.49 16.57 5.89
N LEU A 21 3.85 15.75 6.89
CA LEU A 21 3.97 14.30 6.68
C LEU A 21 2.79 13.50 7.22
N GLN A 22 2.13 13.95 8.30
CA GLN A 22 1.01 13.23 8.88
C GLN A 22 -0.24 13.30 7.98
N PRO A 23 -0.88 12.15 7.69
CA PRO A 23 -2.10 12.14 6.89
C PRO A 23 -3.26 12.81 7.63
N ASN A 24 -4.20 13.35 6.86
CA ASN A 24 -5.41 13.95 7.40
C ASN A 24 -6.36 12.88 8.00
N ARG A 25 -6.83 13.12 9.24
CA ARG A 25 -7.65 12.17 10.00
C ARG A 25 -9.00 11.88 9.35
N GLU A 26 -9.65 12.88 8.78
CA GLU A 26 -10.96 12.73 8.12
C GLU A 26 -10.82 11.83 6.87
N PHE A 27 -9.82 12.12 6.03
CA PHE A 27 -9.53 11.32 4.86
C PHE A 27 -9.17 9.87 5.23
N LEU A 28 -8.36 9.66 6.27
CA LEU A 28 -8.07 8.31 6.78
C LEU A 28 -9.34 7.56 7.23
N GLY A 29 -10.30 8.28 7.82
CA GLY A 29 -11.60 7.72 8.19
C GLY A 29 -12.42 7.27 6.97
N GLN A 30 -12.47 8.11 5.92
CA GLN A 30 -13.14 7.76 4.66
C GLN A 30 -12.48 6.56 3.97
N VAL A 31 -11.15 6.55 3.91
CA VAL A 31 -10.38 5.42 3.35
C VAL A 31 -10.63 4.15 4.16
N SER A 32 -10.64 4.20 5.50
CA SER A 32 -10.91 3.03 6.32
C SER A 32 -12.29 2.43 6.00
N ARG A 33 -13.34 3.26 5.93
CA ARG A 33 -14.69 2.80 5.59
C ARG A 33 -14.76 2.19 4.20
N ALA A 34 -14.15 2.84 3.21
CA ALA A 34 -14.08 2.33 1.85
C ALA A 34 -13.41 0.96 1.79
N VAL A 35 -12.29 0.78 2.50
CA VAL A 35 -11.59 -0.50 2.57
C VAL A 35 -12.44 -1.55 3.30
N ASP A 36 -13.14 -1.19 4.37
CA ASP A 36 -14.01 -2.15 5.07
C ASP A 36 -15.13 -2.66 4.15
N ILE A 37 -15.73 -1.78 3.35
CA ILE A 37 -16.71 -2.15 2.31
C ILE A 37 -16.09 -3.10 1.28
N ILE A 38 -14.90 -2.76 0.75
CA ILE A 38 -14.19 -3.57 -0.24
C ILE A 38 -13.86 -4.96 0.35
N CYS A 39 -13.32 -5.02 1.56
CA CYS A 39 -12.96 -6.27 2.21
C CYS A 39 -14.18 -7.18 2.44
N SER A 40 -15.30 -6.64 2.92
CA SER A 40 -16.54 -7.40 3.09
C SER A 40 -17.09 -7.88 1.75
N PHE A 41 -17.11 -7.01 0.74
CA PHE A 41 -17.55 -7.37 -0.61
C PHE A 41 -16.72 -8.51 -1.19
N MET A 42 -15.38 -8.43 -1.08
CA MET A 42 -14.49 -9.47 -1.59
C MET A 42 -14.71 -10.80 -0.87
N LYS A 43 -14.91 -10.80 0.46
CA LYS A 43 -15.19 -12.03 1.21
C LYS A 43 -16.50 -12.70 0.79
N GLU A 44 -17.51 -11.91 0.45
CA GLU A 44 -18.85 -12.40 0.12
C GLU A 44 -19.04 -12.79 -1.36
N ASN A 45 -18.31 -12.13 -2.27
CA ASN A 45 -18.55 -12.23 -3.72
C ASN A 45 -17.42 -12.92 -4.49
N CYS A 46 -16.16 -12.77 -4.08
CA CYS A 46 -15.06 -13.44 -4.79
C CYS A 46 -15.20 -14.95 -4.72
N PHE A 47 -15.01 -15.62 -5.86
CA PHE A 47 -14.98 -17.09 -5.93
C PHE A 47 -16.28 -17.77 -5.45
N ARG A 48 -17.43 -17.06 -5.53
CA ARG A 48 -18.72 -17.59 -5.05
C ARG A 48 -19.09 -18.92 -5.75
N ASN A 49 -18.82 -19.00 -7.05
CA ASN A 49 -19.15 -20.15 -7.89
C ASN A 49 -17.98 -21.14 -8.07
N SER A 50 -16.93 -21.06 -7.24
CA SER A 50 -15.81 -22.00 -7.28
C SER A 50 -15.54 -22.65 -5.92
N SER A 51 -14.64 -23.63 -5.90
CA SER A 51 -14.15 -24.28 -4.68
C SER A 51 -13.24 -23.37 -3.85
N THR A 52 -12.64 -22.34 -4.46
CA THR A 52 -11.82 -21.34 -3.77
C THR A 52 -12.68 -20.45 -2.89
N LYS A 53 -12.17 -20.11 -1.71
CA LYS A 53 -12.78 -19.17 -0.76
C LYS A 53 -11.75 -18.16 -0.28
N VAL A 54 -12.22 -16.95 0.03
CA VAL A 54 -11.43 -15.93 0.73
C VAL A 54 -11.46 -16.26 2.22
N LEU A 55 -10.33 -16.75 2.75
CA LEU A 55 -10.17 -17.12 4.15
C LEU A 55 -10.15 -15.88 5.06
N LYS A 56 -9.34 -14.88 4.68
CA LYS A 56 -9.26 -13.58 5.37
C LYS A 56 -8.68 -12.53 4.44
N VAL A 57 -8.95 -11.26 4.76
CA VAL A 57 -8.34 -10.11 4.09
C VAL A 57 -7.64 -9.27 5.15
N VAL A 58 -6.36 -9.00 4.95
CA VAL A 58 -5.51 -8.29 5.91
C VAL A 58 -5.01 -6.99 5.29
N LYS A 59 -5.16 -5.88 6.03
CA LYS A 59 -4.58 -4.59 5.70
C LYS A 59 -3.09 -4.62 6.05
N GLY A 60 -2.24 -4.38 5.06
CA GLY A 60 -0.80 -4.24 5.16
C GLY A 60 -0.32 -2.82 4.80
N GLY A 61 0.92 -2.72 4.34
CA GLY A 61 1.51 -1.45 3.92
C GLY A 61 1.63 -0.41 5.03
N SER A 62 1.85 0.84 4.62
CA SER A 62 2.14 1.92 5.55
C SER A 62 0.92 2.43 6.31
N SER A 63 -0.27 2.32 5.70
CA SER A 63 -1.53 2.66 6.34
C SER A 63 -1.82 1.75 7.53
N ALA A 64 -1.69 0.42 7.38
CA ALA A 64 -1.92 -0.50 8.49
C ALA A 64 -0.84 -0.43 9.58
N LYS A 65 0.41 -0.12 9.20
CA LYS A 65 1.53 0.08 10.13
C LYS A 65 1.44 1.40 10.91
N GLY A 66 0.57 2.32 10.51
CA GLY A 66 0.46 3.65 11.10
C GLY A 66 1.64 4.57 10.76
N THR A 67 2.25 4.38 9.58
CA THR A 67 3.41 5.14 9.06
C THR A 67 3.15 5.70 7.66
N ALA A 68 1.88 5.82 7.28
CA ALA A 68 1.40 6.50 6.09
C ALA A 68 1.89 7.97 6.02
N LEU A 69 2.19 8.43 4.80
CA LEU A 69 2.58 9.81 4.49
C LEU A 69 1.42 10.57 3.85
N ARG A 70 1.28 11.86 4.14
CA ARG A 70 0.31 12.73 3.48
C ARG A 70 0.50 12.76 1.96
N GLY A 71 -0.60 12.90 1.22
CA GLY A 71 -0.60 13.10 -0.24
C GLY A 71 -0.51 11.81 -1.05
N ARG A 72 0.47 10.93 -0.76
CA ARG A 72 0.62 9.62 -1.42
C ARG A 72 1.09 8.55 -0.44
N SER A 73 0.12 7.77 0.05
CA SER A 73 0.36 6.62 0.91
C SER A 73 0.16 5.33 0.16
N ASP A 74 0.96 4.33 0.55
CA ASP A 74 0.92 3.00 0.00
C ASP A 74 0.30 2.06 1.05
N ALA A 75 -0.71 1.29 0.65
CA ALA A 75 -1.41 0.31 1.47
C ALA A 75 -1.50 -1.03 0.73
N ASP A 76 -1.50 -2.13 1.47
CA ASP A 76 -1.64 -3.46 0.87
C ASP A 76 -2.96 -4.08 1.36
N LEU A 77 -3.68 -4.77 0.47
CA LEU A 77 -4.76 -5.69 0.82
C LEU A 77 -4.33 -7.10 0.49
N VAL A 78 -3.98 -7.86 1.52
CA VAL A 78 -3.57 -9.25 1.36
C VAL A 78 -4.79 -10.15 1.48
N VAL A 79 -5.09 -10.87 0.40
CA VAL A 79 -6.27 -11.74 0.27
C VAL A 79 -5.79 -13.18 0.40
N PHE A 80 -6.12 -13.81 1.52
CA PHE A 80 -5.75 -15.19 1.78
C PHE A 80 -6.78 -16.14 1.17
N LEU A 81 -6.33 -17.06 0.32
CA LEU A 81 -7.22 -17.93 -0.48
C LEU A 81 -7.06 -19.39 -0.07
N SER A 82 -8.17 -20.14 -0.07
CA SER A 82 -8.21 -21.55 0.31
C SER A 82 -7.62 -22.50 -0.74
N CYS A 83 -7.43 -22.04 -1.98
CA CYS A 83 -6.83 -22.84 -3.04
C CYS A 83 -5.30 -22.95 -2.94
N PHE A 84 -4.66 -22.15 -2.08
CA PHE A 84 -3.24 -22.25 -1.81
C PHE A 84 -3.00 -23.21 -0.63
N CYS A 85 -2.32 -24.32 -0.90
CA CYS A 85 -1.96 -25.34 0.09
C CYS A 85 -0.50 -25.21 0.54
N GLY A 86 0.34 -24.52 -0.23
CA GLY A 86 1.69 -24.15 0.12
C GLY A 86 2.16 -22.87 -0.55
N PHE A 87 3.39 -22.46 -0.26
CA PHE A 87 3.98 -21.23 -0.80
C PHE A 87 4.05 -21.22 -2.32
N ALA A 88 4.48 -22.34 -2.94
CA ALA A 88 4.62 -22.47 -4.38
C ALA A 88 3.29 -22.25 -5.15
N ASP A 89 2.14 -22.49 -4.51
CA ASP A 89 0.82 -22.37 -5.16
C ASP A 89 0.46 -20.91 -5.47
N GLN A 90 1.07 -19.93 -4.81
CA GLN A 90 0.85 -18.51 -5.12
C GLN A 90 1.34 -18.08 -6.51
N GLY A 91 2.19 -18.88 -7.14
CA GLY A 91 2.59 -18.71 -8.53
C GLY A 91 1.56 -19.28 -9.51
N THR A 92 0.80 -20.28 -9.09
CA THR A 92 -0.11 -21.08 -9.92
C THR A 92 -1.46 -20.36 -10.06
N ASN A 93 -2.03 -20.38 -11.27
CA ASN A 93 -3.33 -19.77 -11.60
C ASN A 93 -3.46 -18.29 -11.21
N ARG A 94 -2.33 -17.60 -11.10
CA ARG A 94 -2.25 -16.22 -10.61
C ARG A 94 -3.05 -15.25 -11.48
N ALA A 95 -2.99 -15.42 -12.79
CA ALA A 95 -3.73 -14.59 -13.74
C ALA A 95 -5.24 -14.71 -13.53
N GLU A 96 -5.76 -15.92 -13.33
CA GLU A 96 -7.19 -16.17 -13.09
C GLU A 96 -7.65 -15.57 -11.76
N ILE A 97 -6.85 -15.75 -10.70
CA ILE A 97 -7.13 -15.18 -9.37
C ILE A 97 -7.17 -13.65 -9.43
N ILE A 98 -6.20 -13.03 -10.10
CA ILE A 98 -6.16 -11.58 -10.26
C ILE A 98 -7.32 -11.07 -11.12
N ALA A 99 -7.69 -11.81 -12.17
CA ALA A 99 -8.83 -11.47 -13.03
C ALA A 99 -10.16 -11.52 -12.26
N GLU A 100 -10.38 -12.56 -11.45
CA GLU A 100 -11.56 -12.67 -10.58
C GLU A 100 -11.60 -11.52 -9.57
N ILE A 101 -10.50 -11.27 -8.85
CA ILE A 101 -10.43 -10.16 -7.89
C ILE A 101 -10.73 -8.82 -8.58
N ARG A 102 -10.19 -8.59 -9.78
CA ARG A 102 -10.47 -7.37 -10.55
C ARG A 102 -11.96 -7.27 -10.90
N ALA A 103 -12.58 -8.33 -11.39
CA ALA A 103 -14.00 -8.35 -11.72
C ALA A 103 -14.86 -8.00 -10.50
N GLN A 104 -14.49 -8.51 -9.32
CA GLN A 104 -15.21 -8.21 -8.08
C GLN A 104 -14.96 -6.80 -7.56
N LEU A 105 -13.74 -6.25 -7.70
CA LEU A 105 -13.51 -4.82 -7.38
C LEU A 105 -14.33 -3.91 -8.30
N GLU A 106 -14.43 -4.25 -9.58
CA GLU A 106 -15.26 -3.53 -10.56
C GLU A 106 -16.75 -3.62 -10.24
N ALA A 107 -17.24 -4.79 -9.81
CA ALA A 107 -18.60 -4.96 -9.30
C ALA A 107 -18.83 -4.12 -8.03
N CYS A 108 -17.93 -4.22 -7.05
CA CYS A 108 -17.99 -3.44 -5.81
C CYS A 108 -18.06 -1.93 -6.09
N ARG A 109 -17.25 -1.44 -7.02
CA ARG A 109 -17.24 -0.03 -7.44
C ARG A 109 -18.58 0.41 -8.03
N ARG A 110 -19.26 -0.45 -8.78
CA ARG A 110 -20.57 -0.14 -9.39
C ARG A 110 -21.73 -0.26 -8.40
N GLU A 111 -21.67 -1.23 -7.48
CA GLU A 111 -22.78 -1.58 -6.60
C GLU A 111 -22.78 -0.81 -5.27
N LYS A 112 -21.61 -0.34 -4.81
CA LYS A 112 -21.46 0.34 -3.52
C LYS A 112 -21.17 1.82 -3.70
N GLN A 113 -21.62 2.60 -2.73
CA GLN A 113 -21.31 4.02 -2.66
C GLN A 113 -20.07 4.25 -1.79
N PHE A 114 -19.21 5.15 -2.26
CA PHE A 114 -17.96 5.51 -1.59
C PHE A 114 -17.89 7.02 -1.38
N ASP A 115 -17.41 7.42 -0.20
CA ASP A 115 -17.09 8.82 0.12
C ASP A 115 -15.86 9.33 -0.66
N VAL A 116 -15.07 8.41 -1.21
CA VAL A 116 -13.86 8.64 -2.00
C VAL A 116 -14.09 8.29 -3.47
N LYS A 117 -13.28 8.85 -4.35
CA LYS A 117 -13.16 8.39 -5.73
C LYS A 117 -12.38 7.08 -5.73
N PHE A 118 -12.92 6.05 -6.37
CA PHE A 118 -12.31 4.71 -6.44
C PHE A 118 -11.92 4.39 -7.89
N GLU A 119 -10.62 4.32 -8.15
CA GLU A 119 -10.05 4.09 -9.48
C GLU A 119 -9.21 2.80 -9.49
N ILE A 120 -9.60 1.81 -10.28
CA ILE A 120 -8.83 0.59 -10.45
C ILE A 120 -7.79 0.82 -11.55
N SER A 121 -6.56 0.37 -11.33
CA SER A 121 -5.49 0.50 -12.31
C SER A 121 -5.83 -0.26 -13.58
N LYS A 122 -5.69 0.42 -14.72
CA LYS A 122 -5.83 -0.18 -16.06
C LYS A 122 -4.61 -1.03 -16.45
N TRP A 123 -3.48 -0.83 -15.78
CA TRP A 123 -2.26 -1.58 -16.07
C TRP A 123 -2.39 -3.00 -15.55
N GLU A 124 -2.11 -3.97 -16.41
CA GLU A 124 -2.09 -5.38 -16.06
C GLU A 124 -0.71 -5.73 -15.51
N ASN A 125 -0.65 -6.00 -14.22
CA ASN A 125 0.51 -6.61 -13.60
C ASN A 125 0.11 -8.03 -13.15
N PRO A 126 0.77 -9.09 -13.66
CA PRO A 126 0.43 -10.46 -13.28
C PRO A 126 0.64 -10.71 -11.78
N ARG A 127 1.39 -9.84 -11.09
CA ARG A 127 1.73 -9.97 -9.67
C ARG A 127 0.84 -9.16 -8.73
N VAL A 128 0.27 -8.07 -9.20
CA VAL A 128 -0.37 -7.08 -8.32
C VAL A 128 -1.57 -6.50 -9.04
N LEU A 129 -2.68 -6.39 -8.33
CA LEU A 129 -3.78 -5.56 -8.78
C LEU A 129 -3.80 -4.29 -7.95
N SER A 130 -3.57 -3.15 -8.59
CA SER A 130 -3.55 -1.86 -7.89
C SER A 130 -4.85 -1.08 -8.08
N PHE A 131 -5.25 -0.33 -7.08
CA PHE A 131 -6.30 0.69 -7.18
C PHE A 131 -5.99 1.89 -6.29
N THR A 132 -6.61 3.03 -6.58
CA THR A 132 -6.41 4.26 -5.85
C THR A 132 -7.73 4.73 -5.25
N LEU A 133 -7.67 5.15 -3.98
CA LEU A 133 -8.75 5.86 -3.31
C LEU A 133 -8.35 7.32 -3.11
N THR A 134 -9.08 8.24 -3.72
CA THR A 134 -8.78 9.69 -3.70
C THR A 134 -9.89 10.45 -3.01
N SER A 135 -9.54 11.42 -2.17
CA SER A 135 -10.54 12.34 -1.61
C SER A 135 -11.23 13.12 -2.73
N LYS A 136 -12.54 13.37 -2.56
CA LYS A 136 -13.32 14.19 -3.50
C LYS A 136 -13.11 15.69 -3.29
N THR A 137 -12.57 16.09 -2.13
CA THR A 137 -12.45 17.49 -1.71
C THR A 137 -11.01 17.92 -1.40
N LEU A 138 -10.12 16.97 -1.13
CA LEU A 138 -8.72 17.21 -0.78
C LEU A 138 -7.80 16.57 -1.83
N ASP A 139 -6.63 17.16 -2.05
CA ASP A 139 -5.57 16.55 -2.87
C ASP A 139 -4.82 15.46 -2.09
N HIS A 140 -5.54 14.42 -1.68
CA HIS A 140 -5.00 13.26 -0.97
C HIS A 140 -5.46 11.97 -1.65
N SER A 141 -4.52 11.05 -1.86
CA SER A 141 -4.81 9.70 -2.35
C SER A 141 -4.08 8.62 -1.53
N VAL A 142 -4.63 7.41 -1.60
CA VAL A 142 -3.98 6.19 -1.12
C VAL A 142 -3.99 5.17 -2.25
N ASP A 143 -2.81 4.71 -2.61
CA ASP A 143 -2.61 3.64 -3.57
C ASP A 143 -2.63 2.30 -2.82
N PHE A 144 -3.43 1.37 -3.32
CA PHE A 144 -3.62 0.04 -2.77
C PHE A 144 -3.10 -1.00 -3.73
N ASP A 145 -2.27 -1.92 -3.24
CA ASP A 145 -1.94 -3.16 -3.93
C ASP A 145 -2.71 -4.33 -3.33
N VAL A 146 -3.39 -5.10 -4.18
CA VAL A 146 -4.11 -6.32 -3.78
C VAL A 146 -3.23 -7.54 -4.09
N LEU A 147 -2.95 -8.32 -3.05
CA LEU A 147 -1.97 -9.40 -3.06
C LEU A 147 -2.64 -10.71 -2.63
N PRO A 148 -2.85 -11.67 -3.55
CA PRO A 148 -3.21 -13.03 -3.18
C PRO A 148 -2.06 -13.68 -2.38
N ALA A 149 -2.39 -14.38 -1.28
CA ALA A 149 -1.39 -15.02 -0.43
C ALA A 149 -1.84 -16.36 0.16
N PHE A 150 -0.89 -17.27 0.37
CA PHE A 150 -1.09 -18.49 1.13
C PHE A 150 -1.23 -18.18 2.62
N ASN A 151 -2.16 -18.82 3.32
CA ASN A 151 -2.37 -18.61 4.76
C ASN A 151 -1.39 -19.43 5.62
N ALA A 152 -0.11 -19.18 5.44
CA ALA A 152 0.97 -19.92 6.11
C ALA A 152 0.89 -19.88 7.65
N LEU A 153 0.32 -18.81 8.21
CA LEU A 153 0.21 -18.61 9.65
C LEU A 153 -1.08 -19.17 10.25
N GLY A 154 -2.03 -19.62 9.43
CA GLY A 154 -3.33 -20.08 9.90
C GLY A 154 -4.06 -19.02 10.74
N GLN A 155 -4.52 -19.43 11.93
CA GLN A 155 -5.08 -18.56 12.96
C GLN A 155 -4.00 -18.21 13.97
N LEU A 156 -3.39 -17.04 13.82
CA LEU A 156 -2.34 -16.56 14.72
C LEU A 156 -2.94 -15.71 15.86
N SER A 157 -2.57 -16.00 17.10
CA SER A 157 -2.85 -15.11 18.23
C SER A 157 -1.86 -13.95 18.29
N SER A 158 -2.30 -12.78 18.73
CA SER A 158 -1.40 -11.62 18.84
C SER A 158 -0.28 -11.92 19.84
N GLY A 159 0.97 -11.65 19.45
CA GLY A 159 2.15 -11.82 20.30
C GLY A 159 2.73 -13.24 20.37
N THR A 160 2.13 -14.24 19.70
CA THR A 160 2.68 -15.59 19.65
C THR A 160 3.65 -15.74 18.48
N LYS A 161 4.77 -16.44 18.71
CA LYS A 161 5.68 -16.84 17.64
C LYS A 161 4.99 -17.88 16.74
N PRO A 162 5.09 -17.78 15.41
CA PRO A 162 4.64 -18.83 14.53
C PRO A 162 5.35 -20.16 14.81
N ASP A 163 4.72 -21.26 14.45
CA ASP A 163 5.38 -22.56 14.43
C ASP A 163 6.65 -22.48 13.56
N THR A 164 7.74 -23.07 14.06
CA THR A 164 9.02 -23.12 13.35
C THR A 164 8.89 -23.88 12.03
N GLN A 165 7.98 -24.85 11.94
CA GLN A 165 7.73 -25.60 10.71
C GLN A 165 7.32 -24.70 9.55
N VAL A 166 6.56 -23.62 9.80
CA VAL A 166 6.18 -22.64 8.76
C VAL A 166 7.40 -22.02 8.08
N TYR A 167 8.44 -21.72 8.84
CA TYR A 167 9.67 -21.15 8.30
C TYR A 167 10.54 -22.20 7.62
N ILE A 168 10.56 -23.44 8.12
CA ILE A 168 11.24 -24.57 7.45
C ILE A 168 10.61 -24.81 6.07
N ASP A 169 9.27 -24.86 6.01
CA ASP A 169 8.53 -25.03 4.77
C ASP A 169 8.78 -23.88 3.80
N LEU A 170 8.86 -22.63 4.31
CA LEU A 170 9.23 -21.46 3.50
C LEU A 170 10.62 -21.64 2.87
N ILE A 171 11.62 -21.99 3.69
CA ILE A 171 13.02 -22.17 3.24
C ILE A 171 13.12 -23.29 2.20
N ASN A 172 12.35 -24.37 2.38
CA ASN A 172 12.32 -25.49 1.45
C ASN A 172 11.54 -25.18 0.15
N SER A 173 10.60 -24.23 0.19
CA SER A 173 9.67 -23.97 -0.92
C SER A 173 10.27 -23.22 -2.11
N TYR A 174 11.25 -22.32 -1.93
CA TYR A 174 11.89 -21.63 -3.05
C TYR A 174 13.12 -20.78 -2.65
N ASN A 175 13.99 -20.49 -3.62
CA ASN A 175 15.31 -19.86 -3.43
C ASN A 175 15.32 -18.31 -3.53
N ASN A 176 14.21 -17.65 -3.87
CA ASN A 176 14.20 -16.19 -4.05
C ASN A 176 13.71 -15.46 -2.78
N GLY A 177 14.62 -14.72 -2.13
CA GLY A 177 14.32 -14.03 -0.88
C GLY A 177 13.18 -13.02 -1.00
N GLY A 178 12.18 -13.14 -0.12
CA GLY A 178 11.11 -12.15 0.06
C GLY A 178 9.87 -12.32 -0.82
N GLU A 179 9.85 -13.30 -1.72
CA GLU A 179 8.72 -13.53 -2.63
C GLU A 179 7.38 -13.77 -1.89
N PHE A 180 7.40 -14.57 -0.82
CA PHE A 180 6.22 -14.91 -0.02
C PHE A 180 6.02 -14.00 1.20
N SER A 181 6.63 -12.81 1.19
CA SER A 181 6.54 -11.87 2.31
C SER A 181 5.09 -11.47 2.67
N SER A 182 4.18 -11.51 1.70
CA SER A 182 2.74 -11.27 1.91
C SER A 182 2.07 -12.29 2.84
N CYS A 183 2.57 -13.53 2.93
CA CYS A 183 2.08 -14.53 3.89
C CYS A 183 2.25 -14.08 5.35
N PHE A 184 3.24 -13.21 5.58
CA PHE A 184 3.65 -12.75 6.91
C PHE A 184 3.25 -11.29 7.16
N THR A 185 2.34 -10.72 6.37
CA THR A 185 1.93 -9.32 6.49
C THR A 185 1.40 -8.96 7.87
N GLU A 186 0.74 -9.89 8.56
CA GLU A 186 0.30 -9.68 9.95
C GLU A 186 1.49 -9.46 10.89
N LEU A 187 2.53 -10.29 10.81
CA LEU A 187 3.75 -10.13 11.60
C LEU A 187 4.48 -8.81 11.26
N GLN A 188 4.59 -8.49 9.97
CA GLN A 188 5.22 -7.24 9.53
C GLN A 188 4.47 -6.00 10.02
N ARG A 189 3.13 -6.06 10.03
CA ARG A 189 2.27 -5.00 10.57
C ARG A 189 2.50 -4.90 12.07
N ASP A 190 2.40 -6.00 12.78
CA ASP A 190 2.42 -6.06 14.25
C ASP A 190 3.77 -5.61 14.82
N PHE A 191 4.85 -5.88 14.09
CA PHE A 191 6.20 -5.40 14.41
C PHE A 191 6.31 -3.86 14.48
N VAL A 192 5.52 -3.13 13.66
CA VAL A 192 5.54 -1.66 13.58
C VAL A 192 4.38 -1.03 14.35
N ILE A 193 3.20 -1.66 14.34
CA ILE A 193 1.99 -1.07 14.91
C ILE A 193 2.08 -0.90 16.43
N SER A 194 2.82 -1.77 17.11
CA SER A 194 3.07 -1.73 18.56
C SER A 194 4.06 -0.64 18.99
N ARG A 195 4.72 0.03 18.03
CA ARG A 195 5.79 1.00 18.33
C ARG A 195 5.25 2.36 18.79
N PRO A 196 6.01 3.08 19.66
CA PRO A 196 5.61 4.39 20.14
C PRO A 196 5.32 5.39 19.01
N THR A 197 4.39 6.32 19.24
CA THR A 197 4.00 7.34 18.26
C THR A 197 5.20 8.16 17.77
N LYS A 198 6.14 8.51 18.66
CA LYS A 198 7.35 9.25 18.29
C LYS A 198 8.24 8.47 17.32
N LEU A 199 8.38 7.15 17.50
CA LEU A 199 9.11 6.30 16.58
C LEU A 199 8.40 6.21 15.22
N LYS A 200 7.07 6.12 15.19
CA LYS A 200 6.30 6.18 13.93
C LYS A 200 6.46 7.52 13.21
N SER A 201 6.58 8.63 13.95
CA SER A 201 6.91 9.94 13.39
C SER A 201 8.30 9.96 12.76
N LEU A 202 9.31 9.37 13.41
CA LEU A 202 10.64 9.20 12.83
C LEU A 202 10.62 8.32 11.56
N ILE A 203 9.87 7.22 11.56
CA ILE A 203 9.72 6.37 10.37
C ILE A 203 9.12 7.18 9.21
N ARG A 204 8.13 8.05 9.45
CA ARG A 204 7.59 8.95 8.41
C ARG A 204 8.67 9.88 7.87
N LEU A 205 9.48 10.47 8.75
CA LEU A 205 10.58 11.36 8.36
C LEU A 205 11.58 10.65 7.43
N VAL A 206 12.03 9.44 7.83
CA VAL A 206 12.96 8.63 7.03
C VAL A 206 12.35 8.22 5.70
N LYS A 207 11.07 7.81 5.67
CA LYS A 207 10.37 7.49 4.42
C LYS A 207 10.27 8.71 3.50
N HIS A 208 9.99 9.89 4.05
CA HIS A 208 9.91 11.12 3.28
C HIS A 208 11.27 11.48 2.67
N TRP A 209 12.35 11.42 3.47
CA TRP A 209 13.71 11.58 2.99
C TRP A 209 14.04 10.60 1.86
N TYR A 210 13.71 9.31 2.04
CA TYR A 210 13.95 8.29 1.01
C TYR A 210 13.22 8.59 -0.30
N LYS A 211 11.94 9.02 -0.24
CA LYS A 211 11.18 9.40 -1.44
C LYS A 211 11.80 10.62 -2.14
N GLN A 212 12.34 11.59 -1.41
CA GLN A 212 13.05 12.75 -1.99
C GLN A 212 14.35 12.35 -2.71
N VAL A 213 15.09 11.36 -2.19
CA VAL A 213 16.33 10.88 -2.82
C VAL A 213 16.03 10.05 -4.07
N LYS A 214 14.97 9.23 -4.05
CA LYS A 214 14.61 8.34 -5.17
C LYS A 214 13.93 9.05 -6.35
N LEU A 215 13.24 10.15 -6.10
CA LEU A 215 12.62 10.97 -7.13
C LEU A 215 13.50 12.21 -7.31
N PRO A 216 14.51 12.20 -8.21
CA PRO A 216 15.23 13.43 -8.51
C PRO A 216 14.20 14.49 -8.92
N VAL A 217 14.25 15.63 -8.23
CA VAL A 217 13.46 16.82 -8.54
C VAL A 217 13.66 17.11 -10.02
N SER A 218 12.61 16.94 -10.83
CA SER A 218 12.61 17.47 -12.20
C SER A 218 12.92 18.97 -12.08
N PRO A 219 13.93 19.52 -12.78
CA PRO A 219 14.18 20.94 -12.74
C PRO A 219 12.93 21.68 -13.23
N SER A 220 12.49 22.65 -12.45
CA SER A 220 11.43 23.60 -12.84
C SER A 220 11.84 24.34 -14.12
N PRO A 221 10.91 24.69 -15.03
CA PRO A 221 11.22 25.36 -16.29
C PRO A 221 11.84 26.76 -16.17
N ASP A 222 11.91 27.33 -14.97
CA ASP A 222 12.24 28.75 -14.75
C ASP A 222 13.75 29.09 -14.80
N ASN A 223 14.62 28.19 -15.26
CA ASN A 223 16.06 28.45 -15.42
C ASN A 223 16.52 28.67 -16.87
N PHE A 224 15.62 29.07 -17.78
CA PHE A 224 16.06 29.67 -19.05
C PHE A 224 16.22 31.18 -18.86
N LEU A 225 17.44 31.61 -18.51
CA LEU A 225 17.86 32.98 -18.76
C LEU A 225 17.71 33.27 -20.26
N PRO A 226 17.11 34.41 -20.67
CA PRO A 226 17.01 34.75 -22.08
C PRO A 226 18.41 34.96 -22.64
N GLN A 227 18.78 34.15 -23.64
CA GLN A 227 19.97 34.43 -24.45
C GLN A 227 19.76 35.76 -25.18
N SER A 228 20.63 36.72 -24.91
CA SER A 228 20.75 37.98 -25.62
C SER A 228 20.97 37.73 -27.11
N GLN A 229 20.08 38.24 -27.97
CA GLN A 229 20.30 38.28 -29.42
C GLN A 229 21.48 39.23 -29.75
N PRO A 230 22.37 38.88 -30.69
CA PRO A 230 23.37 39.82 -31.19
C PRO A 230 22.71 40.89 -32.08
N PRO A 231 23.28 42.11 -32.14
CA PRO A 231 22.71 43.20 -32.92
C PRO A 231 22.85 42.93 -34.42
N THR A 232 21.78 43.22 -35.16
CA THR A 232 21.78 43.30 -36.62
C THR A 232 22.55 44.54 -37.05
N GLU A 233 23.68 44.35 -37.75
CA GLU A 233 24.32 45.43 -38.50
C GLU A 233 23.55 45.68 -39.81
N SER A 234 23.44 46.96 -40.12
CA SER A 234 22.78 47.61 -41.26
C SER A 234 23.48 47.40 -42.59
#